data_AF-A0A0C2FE43-F1
#
_entry.id   AF-A0A0C2FE43-F1
#
_cell.length_a   1.000
_cell.length_b   1.000
_cell.length_c   1.000
_cell.angle_alpha   90.00
_cell.angle_beta   90.00
_cell.angle_gamma   90.00
#
_symmetry.space_group_name_H-M   'P 1'
#
loop_
_entity.id
_entity.type
_entity.pdbx_description
1 polymer ?
#
loop_
_entity_poly.entity_id
_entity_poly.type
_entity_poly.pdbx_seq_one_letter_code
_entity_poly.pdbx_strand_id
1 'polypeptide(L)'
;MVNVNAAQDGWVKTATSRVNRASMERQAVDDCLKRCDCADGMHCDPSDGECICPPGKRGAKCDQDCEPGRFGAGCRGICACSNGASCDGVSGACTCTPGWRGK
;
A
#
# COMPACT_ATOMS: atom_id res chain seq x y z
N MET A 1 54.77 6.71 -37.83
CA MET A 1 53.70 5.76 -37.46
C MET A 1 52.95 6.33 -36.28
N VAL A 2 51.73 6.85 -36.47
CA VAL A 2 50.65 6.61 -35.50
C VAL A 2 49.39 6.42 -36.33
N ASN A 3 48.90 5.19 -36.28
CA ASN A 3 47.70 4.71 -36.91
C ASN A 3 46.56 4.99 -35.92
N VAL A 4 45.58 5.80 -36.28
CA VAL A 4 44.35 5.97 -35.48
C VAL A 4 43.19 5.49 -36.32
N ASN A 5 42.91 4.19 -36.22
CA ASN A 5 41.69 3.58 -36.73
C ASN A 5 40.69 3.40 -35.58
N ALA A 6 39.53 4.05 -35.79
CA ALA A 6 38.16 3.65 -35.43
C ALA A 6 37.92 3.02 -34.04
N ALA A 7 37.25 3.76 -33.15
CA ALA A 7 35.81 3.63 -32.84
C ALA A 7 35.53 2.46 -31.86
N GLN A 8 34.82 2.65 -30.76
CA GLN A 8 33.38 2.90 -30.75
C GLN A 8 32.96 3.48 -29.40
N ASP A 9 32.45 4.71 -29.39
CA ASP A 9 31.52 5.21 -28.38
C ASP A 9 30.56 6.20 -29.07
N GLY A 10 29.52 5.65 -29.73
CA GLY A 10 28.26 6.37 -29.89
C GLY A 10 27.58 6.34 -28.52
N TRP A 11 27.02 7.42 -27.98
CA TRP A 11 26.00 8.27 -28.59
C TRP A 11 26.16 9.70 -28.11
N VAL A 12 26.56 10.61 -28.99
CA VAL A 12 26.23 12.03 -28.83
C VAL A 12 24.86 12.26 -29.46
N LYS A 13 23.82 12.39 -28.63
CA LYS A 13 22.60 13.12 -28.99
C LYS A 13 22.11 13.95 -27.80
N THR A 14 22.63 15.18 -27.77
CA THR A 14 21.87 16.42 -27.53
C THR A 14 20.69 16.35 -26.56
N ALA A 15 20.92 16.77 -25.31
CA ALA A 15 19.89 17.38 -24.49
C ALA A 15 20.52 18.44 -23.58
N THR A 16 20.09 19.67 -23.79
CA THR A 16 20.41 20.85 -23.00
C THR A 16 19.86 20.69 -21.59
N SER A 17 20.61 20.11 -20.65
CA SER A 17 20.32 20.30 -19.23
C SER A 17 21.54 20.01 -18.37
N ARG A 18 21.98 21.05 -17.67
CA ARG A 18 22.88 20.96 -16.54
C ARG A 18 22.16 20.15 -15.47
N VAL A 19 22.30 18.83 -15.45
CA VAL A 19 21.93 18.08 -14.25
C VAL A 19 23.05 18.32 -13.25
N ASN A 20 22.86 19.35 -12.42
CA ASN A 20 23.81 19.71 -11.37
C ASN A 20 23.90 18.55 -10.38
N ARG A 21 25.12 18.28 -9.88
CA ARG A 21 25.44 17.32 -8.80
C ARG A 21 24.57 17.47 -7.54
N ALA A 22 23.86 18.59 -7.40
CA ALA A 22 22.90 18.88 -6.34
C ALA A 22 21.48 18.26 -6.53
N SER A 23 21.33 17.26 -7.41
CA SER A 23 20.08 16.49 -7.60
C SER A 23 20.05 15.12 -6.90
N MET A 24 21.16 14.66 -6.30
CA MET A 24 21.22 13.33 -5.68
C MET A 24 20.89 13.33 -4.17
N GLU A 25 20.80 14.49 -3.52
CA GLU A 25 20.53 14.61 -2.08
C GLU A 25 19.13 15.20 -1.75
N ARG A 26 18.39 15.66 -2.77
CA ARG A 26 17.05 16.25 -2.59
C ARG A 26 15.90 15.26 -2.65
N GLN A 27 16.14 14.03 -3.10
CA GLN A 27 15.09 13.04 -3.28
C GLN A 27 14.54 12.50 -1.95
N ALA A 28 15.38 12.45 -0.90
CA ALA A 28 14.99 11.91 0.41
C ALA A 28 14.09 12.85 1.23
N VAL A 29 14.12 14.16 0.97
CA VAL A 29 13.26 15.15 1.66
C VAL A 29 11.87 15.23 1.01
N ASP A 30 11.77 14.87 -0.26
CA ASP A 30 10.50 14.94 -1.02
C ASP A 30 9.53 13.81 -0.65
N ASP A 31 10.04 12.66 -0.20
CA ASP A 31 9.21 11.51 0.15
C ASP A 31 8.45 11.72 1.47
N CYS A 32 9.08 12.37 2.45
CA CYS A 32 8.47 12.67 3.75
C CYS A 32 7.45 13.84 3.70
N LEU A 33 7.48 14.65 2.63
CA LEU A 33 6.50 15.72 2.39
C LEU A 33 5.28 15.23 1.61
N LYS A 34 5.35 14.07 0.96
CA LYS A 34 4.20 13.49 0.28
C LYS A 34 3.24 12.90 1.30
N ARG A 35 1.98 13.34 1.22
CA ARG A 35 0.90 12.71 1.95
C ARG A 35 0.68 11.32 1.38
N CYS A 36 0.54 10.34 2.26
CA CYS A 36 0.19 8.97 1.86
C CYS A 36 -1.14 8.94 1.11
N ASP A 37 -1.21 8.07 0.11
CA ASP A 37 -2.38 7.89 -0.75
C ASP A 37 -3.37 6.90 -0.10
N CYS A 38 -3.90 7.29 1.05
CA CYS A 38 -4.91 6.52 1.79
C CYS A 38 -6.30 7.15 1.59
N ALA A 39 -7.36 6.38 1.88
CA ALA A 39 -8.71 6.90 1.94
C ALA A 39 -8.85 8.01 2.98
N ASP A 40 -9.87 8.84 2.84
CA ASP A 40 -10.09 10.01 3.70
C ASP A 40 -10.11 9.63 5.19
N GLY A 41 -9.32 10.36 5.99
CA GLY A 41 -9.20 10.14 7.42
C GLY A 41 -8.32 8.96 7.85
N MET A 42 -7.65 8.28 6.91
CA MET A 42 -6.74 7.19 7.21
C MET A 42 -5.30 7.67 7.38
N HIS A 43 -4.57 7.00 8.27
CA HIS A 43 -3.15 7.24 8.53
C HIS A 43 -2.30 6.21 7.82
N CYS A 44 -1.03 6.54 7.59
CA CYS A 44 -0.03 5.61 7.10
C CYS A 44 1.07 5.40 8.14
N ASP A 45 1.75 4.28 8.02
CA ASP A 45 2.95 4.00 8.77
C ASP A 45 4.09 4.89 8.24
N PRO A 46 4.77 5.66 9.11
CA PRO A 46 5.81 6.60 8.68
C PRO A 46 7.11 5.90 8.23
N SER A 47 7.25 4.60 8.46
CA SER A 47 8.45 3.81 8.15
C SER A 47 8.47 3.33 6.71
N ASP A 48 7.31 2.88 6.20
CA ASP A 48 7.18 2.24 4.88
C ASP A 48 6.10 2.90 3.99
N GLY A 49 5.28 3.79 4.54
CA GLY A 49 4.23 4.50 3.82
C GLY A 49 2.94 3.68 3.60
N GLU A 50 2.82 2.47 4.17
CA GLU A 50 1.60 1.68 4.05
C GLU A 50 0.44 2.28 4.85
N CYS A 51 -0.77 2.21 4.31
CA CYS A 51 -1.96 2.70 5.00
C CYS A 51 -2.34 1.77 6.17
N ILE A 52 -2.54 2.36 7.35
CA ILE A 52 -2.99 1.68 8.56
C ILE A 52 -4.51 1.59 8.51
N CYS A 53 -5.03 0.44 8.10
CA CYS A 53 -6.47 0.26 7.94
C CYS A 53 -7.20 0.07 9.27
N PRO A 54 -8.35 0.72 9.46
CA PRO A 54 -9.21 0.48 10.61
C PRO A 54 -9.85 -0.91 10.50
N PRO A 55 -10.36 -1.46 11.61
CA PRO A 55 -11.10 -2.70 11.58
C PRO A 55 -12.28 -2.65 10.58
N GLY A 56 -12.45 -3.71 9.80
CA GLY A 56 -13.47 -3.78 8.74
C GLY A 56 -13.02 -3.29 7.37
N LYS A 57 -11.82 -2.68 7.26
CA LYS A 57 -11.26 -2.19 6.01
C LYS A 57 -9.95 -2.88 5.63
N ARG A 58 -9.66 -2.92 4.33
CA ARG A 58 -8.44 -3.46 3.72
C ARG A 58 -8.09 -2.75 2.41
N GLY A 59 -7.01 -3.20 1.79
CA GLY A 59 -6.50 -2.68 0.52
C GLY A 59 -5.43 -1.63 0.74
N ALA A 60 -4.68 -1.29 -0.32
CA ALA A 60 -3.56 -0.36 -0.24
C ALA A 60 -3.97 1.02 0.29
N LYS A 61 -5.23 1.43 0.08
CA LYS A 61 -5.78 2.71 0.54
C LYS A 61 -6.79 2.58 1.67
N CYS A 62 -7.07 1.37 2.16
CA CYS A 62 -8.13 1.11 3.15
C CYS A 62 -9.55 1.50 2.69
N ASP A 63 -9.79 1.46 1.39
CA ASP A 63 -11.06 1.80 0.74
C ASP A 63 -11.99 0.59 0.53
N GLN A 64 -11.49 -0.62 0.75
CA GLN A 64 -12.22 -1.86 0.53
C GLN A 64 -12.72 -2.43 1.86
N ASP A 65 -13.96 -2.90 1.88
CA ASP A 65 -14.49 -3.68 3.01
C ASP A 65 -13.85 -5.07 3.11
N CYS A 66 -13.93 -5.65 4.30
CA CYS A 66 -13.56 -7.04 4.49
C CYS A 66 -14.39 -7.98 3.62
N GLU A 67 -13.70 -8.96 3.04
CA GLU A 67 -14.36 -10.08 2.39
C GLU A 67 -15.12 -10.94 3.41
N PRO A 68 -16.21 -11.60 3.00
CA PRO A 68 -17.00 -12.44 3.89
C PRO A 68 -16.14 -13.48 4.61
N GLY A 69 -16.28 -13.57 5.93
CA GLY A 69 -15.53 -14.52 6.76
C GLY A 69 -14.16 -14.01 7.23
N ARG A 70 -13.82 -12.75 6.96
CA ARG A 70 -12.65 -12.08 7.55
C ARG A 70 -13.05 -10.87 8.39
N PHE A 71 -12.18 -10.50 9.33
CA PHE A 71 -12.41 -9.35 10.20
C PHE A 71 -11.13 -8.67 10.68
N GLY A 72 -11.29 -7.51 11.34
CA GLY A 72 -10.20 -6.76 11.96
C GLY A 72 -9.47 -5.82 11.00
N ALA A 73 -8.39 -5.21 11.49
CA ALA A 73 -7.58 -4.27 10.71
C ALA A 73 -6.90 -5.00 9.54
N GLY A 74 -7.10 -4.49 8.33
CA GLY A 74 -6.63 -5.14 7.10
C GLY A 74 -7.27 -6.51 6.85
N CYS A 75 -8.35 -6.84 7.55
CA CYS A 75 -9.07 -8.11 7.44
C CYS A 75 -8.19 -9.35 7.66
N ARG A 76 -7.17 -9.23 8.52
CA ARG A 76 -6.21 -10.32 8.79
C ARG A 76 -6.80 -11.43 9.67
N GLY A 77 -7.89 -11.15 10.40
CA GLY A 77 -8.61 -12.13 11.20
C GLY A 77 -9.51 -13.03 10.35
N ILE A 78 -9.67 -14.29 10.75
CA ILE A 78 -10.58 -15.27 10.13
C ILE A 78 -11.73 -15.54 11.10
N CYS A 79 -12.96 -15.40 10.63
CA CYS A 79 -14.14 -15.65 11.44
C CYS A 79 -14.32 -17.14 11.74
N ALA A 80 -14.66 -17.46 12.99
CA ALA A 80 -14.93 -18.83 13.45
C ALA A 80 -16.44 -19.14 13.52
N CYS A 81 -17.25 -18.42 12.73
CA CYS A 81 -18.70 -18.56 12.74
C CYS A 81 -19.15 -19.91 12.17
N SER A 82 -20.14 -20.53 12.81
CA SER A 82 -20.69 -21.83 12.41
C SER A 82 -22.12 -21.72 11.88
N ASN A 83 -22.62 -22.78 11.23
CA ASN A 83 -24.02 -22.90 10.77
C ASN A 83 -24.50 -21.75 9.87
N GLY A 84 -23.60 -21.20 9.05
CA GLY A 84 -23.93 -20.08 8.15
C GLY A 84 -24.19 -18.75 8.85
N ALA A 85 -23.77 -18.60 10.11
CA ALA A 85 -23.83 -17.31 10.81
C ALA A 85 -23.01 -16.24 10.07
N SER A 86 -23.58 -15.04 9.99
CA SER A 86 -22.90 -13.89 9.39
C SER A 86 -21.79 -13.39 10.32
N CYS A 87 -20.66 -13.00 9.75
CA CYS A 87 -19.54 -12.44 10.51
C CYS A 87 -19.47 -10.93 10.32
N ASP A 88 -19.33 -10.20 11.43
CA ASP A 88 -18.98 -8.78 11.41
C ASP A 88 -17.50 -8.58 11.04
N GLY A 89 -17.24 -7.85 9.96
CA GLY A 89 -15.89 -7.54 9.50
C GLY A 89 -15.09 -6.63 10.45
N VAL A 90 -15.74 -5.92 11.37
CA VAL A 90 -15.07 -5.06 12.35
C VAL A 90 -14.56 -5.90 13.52
N SER A 91 -15.47 -6.57 14.24
CA SER A 91 -15.15 -7.27 15.49
C SER A 91 -14.88 -8.76 15.35
N GLY A 92 -15.32 -9.38 14.25
CA GLY A 92 -15.36 -10.83 14.10
C GLY A 92 -16.56 -11.50 14.80
N ALA A 93 -17.49 -10.71 15.35
CA ALA A 93 -18.67 -11.24 16.01
C ALA A 93 -19.59 -12.00 15.03
N CYS A 94 -20.13 -13.11 15.50
CA CYS A 94 -21.04 -13.94 14.72
C CYS A 94 -22.49 -13.59 15.04
N THR A 95 -23.27 -13.30 14.00
CA THR A 95 -24.73 -13.17 14.10
C THR A 95 -25.37 -14.46 13.60
N CYS A 96 -26.02 -15.19 14.51
CA CYS A 96 -26.71 -16.43 14.20
C CYS A 96 -27.87 -16.20 13.22
N THR A 97 -28.06 -17.13 12.29
CA THR A 97 -29.28 -17.18 11.46
C THR A 97 -30.49 -17.54 12.33
N PRO A 98 -31.72 -17.18 11.92
CA PRO A 98 -32.93 -17.52 12.67
C PRO A 98 -32.99 -19.00 13.04
N GLY A 99 -33.33 -19.31 14.29
CA GLY A 99 -33.39 -20.68 14.82
C GLY A 99 -32.09 -21.18 15.47
N TRP A 100 -31.00 -20.42 15.40
CA TRP A 100 -29.75 -20.71 16.11
C TRP A 100 -29.52 -19.72 17.25
N ARG A 101 -28.96 -20.21 18.37
CA ARG A 101 -28.55 -19.39 19.51
C ARG A 101 -27.03 -19.41 19.63
N GLY A 102 -26.44 -18.27 20.01
CA GLY A 102 -25.01 -18.12 20.24
C GLY A 102 -24.51 -19.05 21.35
N LYS A 103 -23.19 -19.23 21.42
CA LYS A 103 -22.51 -20.01 22.46
C LYS A 103 -21.99 -19.08 23.55
#